data_AF-A0A0F9N2H5-F1
#
_entry.id   AF-A0A0F9N2H5-F1
#
_cell.length_a   1.000
_cell.length_b   1.000
_cell.length_c   1.000
_cell.angle_alpha   90.00
_cell.angle_beta   90.00
_cell.angle_gamma   90.00
#
_symmetry.space_group_name_H-M   'P 1'
#
loop_
_entity.id
_entity.type
_entity.pdbx_description
1 polymer ?
#
loop_
_entity_poly.entity_id
_entity_poly.type
_entity_poly.pdbx_seq_one_letter_code
_entity_poly.pdbx_strand_id
1 'polypeptide(L)'
;MIARGHFRGHPLIWASDRWVYEDDGAEIPANSGEIRPCIKCGSLFGEGEVDPCLGVLPGVDNACCGHGECSKAYVRFINGVVLKGFVVKRRRGKEK
;
A
#
# COMPACT_ATOMS: atom_id res chain seq x y z
N MET A 1 -14.61 19.64 9.66
CA MET A 1 -14.19 18.23 9.54
C MET A 1 -12.77 18.21 9.01
N ILE A 2 -11.87 17.41 9.60
CA ILE A 2 -10.51 17.23 9.09
C ILE A 2 -10.57 16.08 8.07
N ALA A 3 -10.12 16.32 6.84
CA ALA A 3 -10.04 15.26 5.83
C ALA A 3 -8.99 14.22 6.24
N ARG A 4 -9.31 12.94 6.05
CA ARG A 4 -8.43 11.81 6.38
C ARG A 4 -8.09 11.01 5.14
N GLY A 5 -6.88 10.45 5.11
CA GLY A 5 -6.36 9.64 4.02
C GLY A 5 -5.45 8.54 4.53
N HIS A 6 -4.89 7.77 3.61
CA HIS A 6 -3.85 6.79 3.93
C HIS A 6 -2.79 6.79 2.82
N PHE A 7 -1.52 6.71 3.18
CA PHE A 7 -0.41 6.52 2.25
C PHE A 7 0.46 5.35 2.69
N ARG A 8 0.56 4.33 1.83
CA ARG A 8 1.24 3.05 2.15
C ARG A 8 0.77 2.43 3.48
N GLY A 9 -0.49 2.69 3.84
CA GLY A 9 -1.13 2.20 5.07
C GLY A 9 -1.03 3.12 6.28
N HIS A 10 -0.21 4.16 6.22
CA HIS A 10 -0.10 5.14 7.29
C HIS A 10 -1.27 6.12 7.25
N PRO A 11 -1.97 6.37 8.36
CA PRO A 11 -3.03 7.38 8.42
C PRO A 11 -2.48 8.78 8.15
N LEU A 12 -3.24 9.54 7.36
CA LEU A 12 -2.95 10.93 7.03
C LEU A 12 -4.09 11.83 7.46
N ILE A 13 -3.75 13.06 7.84
CA ILE A 13 -4.70 14.15 8.08
C ILE A 13 -4.36 15.34 7.19
N TRP A 14 -5.39 16.07 6.75
CA TRP A 14 -5.21 17.36 6.07
C TRP A 14 -5.05 18.47 7.11
N ALA A 15 -3.84 18.99 7.25
CA ALA A 15 -3.50 20.03 8.21
C ALA A 15 -2.67 21.12 7.53
N SER A 16 -3.01 22.39 7.78
CA SER A 16 -2.26 23.54 7.24
C SER A 16 -2.03 23.47 5.72
N ASP A 17 -3.10 23.10 4.98
CA ASP A 17 -3.13 23.01 3.52
C ASP A 17 -2.21 21.95 2.88
N ARG A 18 -1.95 20.86 3.63
CA ARG A 18 -1.14 19.72 3.18
C ARG A 18 -1.53 18.42 3.89
N TRP A 19 -1.17 17.29 3.29
CA TRP A 19 -1.27 15.99 3.92
C TRP A 19 -0.06 15.73 4.81
N VAL A 20 -0.31 15.39 6.07
CA VAL A 20 0.71 14.98 7.04
C VAL A 20 0.36 13.63 7.64
N TYR A 21 1.36 12.89 8.09
CA TYR A 21 1.14 11.67 8.87
C TYR A 21 0.46 12.02 10.21
N GLU A 22 -0.56 11.26 10.57
CA GLU A 22 -1.36 11.53 11.78
C GLU A 22 -0.56 11.30 13.09
N ASP A 23 0.50 10.49 13.03
CA ASP A 23 1.27 10.07 14.21
C ASP A 23 2.32 11.10 14.68
N ASP A 24 3.06 11.72 13.76
CA ASP A 24 4.13 12.68 14.09
C ASP A 24 4.01 14.02 13.36
N GLY A 25 2.99 14.20 12.50
CA GLY A 25 2.77 15.42 11.74
C GLY A 25 3.78 15.66 10.62
N ALA A 26 4.64 14.70 10.29
CA ALA A 26 5.57 14.83 9.19
C ALA A 26 4.84 14.89 7.83
N GLU A 27 5.36 15.68 6.91
CA GLU A 27 4.77 15.83 5.58
C GLU A 27 5.02 14.60 4.72
N ILE A 28 4.06 14.27 3.85
CA ILE A 28 4.32 13.26 2.83
C ILE A 28 5.31 13.82 1.80
N PRO A 29 6.37 13.08 1.42
CA PRO A 29 7.31 13.57 0.44
C PRO A 29 6.62 13.69 -0.93
N ALA A 30 6.40 14.92 -1.39
CA ALA A 30 5.70 15.19 -2.64
C ALA A 30 6.57 14.81 -3.86
N ASN A 31 7.86 15.17 -3.85
CA ASN A 31 8.81 14.94 -4.95
C ASN A 31 10.27 14.67 -4.49
N SER A 32 10.55 14.80 -3.19
CA SER A 32 11.86 14.50 -2.59
C SER A 32 11.66 14.32 -1.08
N GLY A 33 12.27 13.27 -0.51
CA GLY A 33 12.20 12.95 0.92
C GLY A 33 12.05 11.44 1.18
N GLU A 34 12.30 11.02 2.42
CA GLU A 34 12.22 9.61 2.79
C GLU A 34 10.77 9.13 2.84
N ILE A 35 10.43 8.21 1.93
CA ILE A 35 9.13 7.55 1.92
C ILE A 35 9.09 6.53 3.04
N ARG A 36 8.03 6.54 3.86
CA ARG A 36 7.84 5.51 4.88
C ARG A 36 7.54 4.15 4.24
N PRO A 37 8.12 3.05 4.75
CA PRO A 37 7.80 1.71 4.27
C PRO A 37 6.33 1.36 4.52
N CYS A 38 5.81 0.38 3.78
CA CYS A 38 4.47 -0.14 3.98
C CYS A 38 4.24 -0.57 5.44
N ILE A 39 3.17 -0.10 6.08
CA ILE A 39 2.87 -0.42 7.49
C ILE A 39 2.68 -1.94 7.73
N LYS A 40 2.29 -2.68 6.68
CA LYS A 40 1.98 -4.11 6.77
C LYS A 40 3.20 -5.03 6.60
N CYS A 41 4.12 -4.72 5.70
CA CYS A 41 5.27 -5.59 5.41
C CYS A 41 6.63 -4.96 5.66
N GLY A 42 6.69 -3.67 5.97
CA GLY A 42 7.95 -2.94 6.20
C GLY A 42 8.80 -2.71 4.95
N SER A 43 8.28 -3.03 3.75
CA SER A 43 9.03 -2.88 2.50
C SER A 43 8.70 -1.57 1.79
N LEU A 44 9.70 -1.01 1.13
CA LEU A 44 9.56 0.05 0.14
C LEU A 44 9.47 -0.58 -1.26
N PHE A 45 8.78 0.10 -2.16
CA PHE A 45 8.78 -0.25 -3.57
C PHE A 45 8.51 1.01 -4.39
N GLY A 46 9.23 1.19 -5.49
CA GLY A 46 9.15 2.32 -6.40
C GLY A 46 8.08 2.17 -7.48
N GLU A 47 8.01 3.17 -8.36
CA GLU A 47 7.19 3.07 -9.57
C GLU A 47 7.66 1.91 -10.45
N GLY A 48 6.72 1.13 -10.97
CA GLY A 48 7.00 -0.05 -11.80
C GLY A 48 7.38 -1.32 -11.02
N GLU A 49 7.61 -1.24 -9.72
CA GLU A 49 7.82 -2.40 -8.87
C GLU A 49 6.49 -3.03 -8.43
N VAL A 50 6.52 -4.35 -8.18
CA VAL A 50 5.34 -5.08 -7.70
C VAL A 50 5.10 -4.83 -6.21
N ASP A 51 3.83 -4.91 -5.78
CA ASP A 51 3.49 -4.84 -4.35
C ASP A 51 4.22 -5.95 -3.57
N PRO A 52 5.14 -5.60 -2.65
CA PRO A 52 6.00 -6.57 -1.98
C PRO A 52 5.25 -7.44 -0.97
N CYS A 53 3.99 -7.15 -0.63
CA CYS A 53 3.14 -8.08 0.14
C CYS A 53 2.64 -9.24 -0.73
N LEU A 54 2.43 -9.00 -2.02
CA LEU A 54 1.89 -9.97 -2.97
C LEU A 54 3.01 -10.69 -3.74
N GLY A 55 4.02 -9.94 -4.18
CA GLY A 55 4.99 -10.40 -5.17
C GLY A 55 4.38 -10.53 -6.56
N VAL A 56 5.07 -11.26 -7.43
CA VAL A 56 4.57 -11.56 -8.78
C VAL A 56 3.50 -12.65 -8.70
N LEU A 57 2.31 -12.35 -9.23
CA LEU A 57 1.19 -13.30 -9.33
C LEU A 57 0.98 -13.67 -10.81
N PRO A 58 1.08 -14.96 -11.19
CA PRO A 58 0.82 -15.37 -12.57
C PRO A 58 -0.60 -15.01 -13.02
N GLY A 59 -0.73 -14.49 -14.26
CA GLY A 59 -2.03 -14.11 -14.84
C GLY A 59 -2.63 -12.80 -14.31
N VAL A 60 -1.86 -12.04 -13.50
CA VAL A 60 -2.26 -10.75 -12.93
C VAL A 60 -1.52 -9.63 -13.66
N ASP A 61 -2.25 -8.58 -14.06
CA ASP A 61 -1.66 -7.40 -14.71
C ASP A 61 -1.46 -6.24 -13.74
N ASN A 62 -2.23 -6.19 -12.64
CA ASN A 62 -2.10 -5.19 -11.59
C ASN A 62 -2.69 -5.69 -10.27
N ALA A 63 -2.02 -5.45 -9.15
CA ALA A 63 -2.54 -5.78 -7.84
C ALA A 63 -1.93 -4.89 -6.74
N CYS A 64 -2.70 -4.71 -5.67
CA CYS A 64 -2.26 -4.05 -4.45
C CYS A 64 -2.86 -4.78 -3.24
N CYS A 65 -2.06 -4.95 -2.19
CA CYS A 65 -2.50 -5.56 -0.94
C CYS A 65 -3.37 -4.64 -0.07
N GLY A 66 -3.63 -3.41 -0.53
CA GLY A 66 -4.34 -2.35 0.19
C GLY A 66 -3.48 -1.67 1.27
N HIS A 67 -2.21 -2.04 1.39
CA HIS A 67 -1.26 -1.54 2.39
C HIS A 67 -1.81 -1.56 3.84
N GLY A 68 -2.62 -2.56 4.19
CA GLY A 68 -3.24 -2.66 5.52
C GLY A 68 -4.71 -2.24 5.55
N GLU A 69 -5.20 -1.53 4.53
CA GLU A 69 -6.61 -1.20 4.36
C GLU A 69 -7.29 -2.22 3.43
N CYS A 70 -7.95 -3.22 4.01
CA CYS A 70 -8.48 -4.37 3.26
C CYS A 70 -9.49 -3.96 2.18
N SER A 71 -10.28 -2.92 2.42
CA SER A 71 -11.24 -2.37 1.43
C SER A 71 -10.57 -1.82 0.17
N LYS A 72 -9.28 -1.44 0.25
CA LYS A 72 -8.48 -0.96 -0.89
C LYS A 72 -7.67 -2.07 -1.56
N ALA A 73 -7.64 -3.28 -1.00
CA ALA A 73 -6.93 -4.39 -1.62
C ALA A 73 -7.63 -4.85 -2.90
N TYR A 74 -6.86 -5.08 -3.97
CA TYR A 74 -7.38 -5.59 -5.23
C TYR A 74 -6.35 -6.47 -5.97
N VAL A 75 -6.87 -7.38 -6.80
CA VAL A 75 -6.11 -8.12 -7.82
C VAL A 75 -6.90 -8.04 -9.13
N ARG A 76 -6.25 -7.57 -10.20
CA ARG A 76 -6.81 -7.56 -11.55
C ARG A 76 -6.10 -8.61 -12.39
N PHE A 77 -6.90 -9.54 -12.91
CA PHE A 77 -6.43 -10.61 -13.79
C PHE A 77 -6.52 -10.18 -15.25
N ILE A 78 -5.64 -10.73 -16.08
CA ILE A 78 -5.59 -10.48 -17.53
C ILE A 78 -6.91 -10.88 -18.22
N ASN A 79 -7.66 -11.83 -17.64
CA ASN A 79 -8.97 -12.26 -18.14
C ASN A 79 -10.13 -11.31 -17.78
N GLY A 80 -9.85 -10.16 -17.15
CA GLY A 80 -10.85 -9.17 -16.77
C GLY A 80 -11.49 -9.37 -15.39
N VAL A 81 -11.18 -10.47 -14.68
CA VAL A 81 -11.68 -10.69 -13.31
C VAL A 81 -10.96 -9.77 -12.32
N VAL A 82 -11.71 -9.20 -11.37
CA VAL A 82 -11.17 -8.36 -10.30
C VAL A 82 -11.59 -8.89 -8.94
N LEU A 83 -10.63 -9.23 -8.08
CA LEU A 83 -10.85 -9.51 -6.67
C LEU A 83 -10.65 -8.21 -5.87
N LYS A 84 -11.51 -7.94 -4.88
CA LYS A 84 -11.40 -6.79 -3.98
C LYS A 84 -11.65 -7.20 -2.54
N GLY A 85 -11.16 -6.43 -1.58
CA GLY A 85 -11.59 -6.58 -0.19
C GLY A 85 -10.97 -7.77 0.56
N PHE A 86 -9.69 -8.08 0.33
CA PHE A 86 -9.04 -9.28 0.89
C PHE A 86 -7.89 -8.96 1.87
N VAL A 87 -7.49 -9.98 2.62
CA VAL A 87 -6.35 -9.93 3.53
C VAL A 87 -5.24 -10.84 3.01
N VAL A 88 -4.03 -10.28 2.83
CA VAL A 88 -2.81 -11.08 2.58
C VAL A 88 -2.32 -11.73 3.87
N LYS A 89 -2.15 -13.05 3.85
CA LYS A 89 -1.45 -13.85 4.87
C LYS A 89 -0.36 -14.69 4.20
N ARG A 90 0.89 -14.56 4.62
CA ARG A 90 1.97 -15.44 4.17
C ARG A 90 2.06 -16.64 5.10
N ARG A 91 1.98 -17.85 4.55
CA ARG A 91 2.43 -19.04 5.29
C ARG A 91 3.96 -18.99 5.29
N ARG A 92 4.59 -18.97 6.47
CA ARG A 92 6.04 -19.20 6.58
C ARG A 92 6.32 -20.64 6.13
N GLY A 93 7.25 -20.81 5.18
CA GLY A 93 7.76 -22.10 4.69
C GLY A 93 7.67 -22.23 3.17
N LYS A 94 8.75 -22.42 2.41
CA LYS A 94 10.10 -22.89 2.71
C LYS A 94 11.14 -21.91 2.14
N GLU A 95 12.20 -21.62 2.91
CA GLU A 95 13.49 -21.26 2.32
C GLU A 95 13.85 -22.33 1.28
N LYS A 96 14.33 -21.88 0.13
CA LYS A 96 14.90 -22.78 -0.88
C LYS A 96 16.15 -23.45 -0.33
#